data_AF-A0A0R3RUN5-F1
#
_entry.id   AF-A0A0R3RUN5-F1
#
_cell.length_a   1.000
_cell.length_b   1.000
_cell.length_c   1.000
_cell.angle_alpha   90.00
_cell.angle_beta   90.00
_cell.angle_gamma   90.00
#
_symmetry.space_group_name_H-M   'P 1'
#
loop_
_entity.id
_entity.type
_entity.pdbx_description
1 polymer ?
#
loop_
_entity_poly.entity_id
_entity_poly.type
_entity_poly.pdbx_seq_one_letter_code
_entity_poly.pdbx_strand_id
1 'polypeptide(L)'
;MDNGSCESIFNIAEKAVLKRSSAMPANSTVIQGYDFNKGIDYDALLECCMSTGFQASHFSQAVQEINAMLTARDEQFEGDHMLPYPEGKQKRACTIFLGYTSNLVTSGVRENIRYLVEHDLVDCIVTSAGGVEEDLIKCLAPSYLGSFDLDGRTLRRDGLNRLF
;
A
#
# COMPACT_ATOMS: atom_id res chain seq x y z
N MET A 1 -58.49 3.36 19.77
CA MET A 1 -57.33 3.31 18.87
C MET A 1 -56.27 4.18 19.49
N ASP A 2 -55.11 3.59 19.79
CA ASP A 2 -54.18 4.04 20.82
C ASP A 2 -53.18 5.08 20.27
N ASN A 3 -53.62 6.33 20.14
CA ASN A 3 -52.79 7.43 19.60
C ASN A 3 -51.57 7.78 20.49
N GLY A 4 -51.57 7.40 21.79
CA GLY A 4 -50.46 7.68 22.71
C GLY A 4 -49.22 6.80 22.51
N SER A 5 -49.39 5.61 21.91
CA SER A 5 -48.29 4.70 21.56
C SER A 5 -47.42 5.27 20.44
N CYS A 6 -48.03 5.92 19.45
CA CYS A 6 -47.33 6.46 18.29
C CYS A 6 -46.53 7.73 18.65
N GLU A 7 -47.11 8.67 19.41
CA GLU A 7 -46.40 9.86 19.92
C GLU A 7 -45.20 9.51 20.80
N SER A 8 -45.31 8.43 21.60
CA SER A 8 -44.20 7.91 22.40
C SER A 8 -43.04 7.42 21.52
N ILE A 9 -43.35 6.66 20.46
CA ILE A 9 -42.34 6.15 19.51
C ILE A 9 -41.66 7.31 18.77
N PHE A 10 -42.42 8.32 18.33
CA PHE A 10 -41.84 9.51 17.70
C PHE A 10 -40.90 10.27 18.64
N ASN A 11 -41.30 10.48 19.90
CA ASN A 11 -40.44 11.14 20.89
C ASN A 11 -39.16 10.35 21.20
N ILE A 12 -39.23 9.02 21.19
CA ILE A 12 -38.05 8.15 21.39
C ILE A 12 -37.11 8.25 20.18
N ALA A 13 -37.66 8.17 18.96
CA ALA A 13 -36.89 8.31 17.72
C ALA A 13 -36.25 9.70 17.61
N GLU A 14 -36.97 10.76 17.96
CA GLU A 14 -36.46 12.14 17.92
C GLU A 14 -35.28 12.32 18.86
N LYS A 15 -35.38 11.84 20.11
CA LYS A 15 -34.27 11.88 21.08
C LYS A 15 -33.05 11.08 20.63
N ALA A 16 -33.27 9.95 19.94
CA ALA A 16 -32.18 9.11 19.44
C ALA A 16 -31.47 9.72 18.24
N VAL A 17 -32.21 10.30 17.30
CA VAL A 17 -31.69 10.83 16.02
C VAL A 17 -31.14 12.26 16.18
N LEU A 18 -31.79 13.12 16.98
CA LEU A 18 -31.44 14.54 17.13
C LEU A 18 -30.49 14.82 18.31
N LYS A 19 -29.68 13.83 18.69
CA LYS A 19 -28.68 14.01 19.74
C LYS A 19 -27.65 15.06 19.31
N ARG A 20 -27.42 16.08 20.15
CA ARG A 20 -26.37 17.07 19.91
C ARG A 20 -24.99 16.43 19.99
N SER A 21 -24.14 16.71 19.01
CA SER A 21 -22.73 16.30 19.01
C SER A 21 -21.88 17.28 19.83
N SER A 22 -20.74 16.78 20.32
CA SER A 22 -19.66 17.60 20.85
C SER A 22 -18.86 18.24 19.72
N ALA A 23 -18.09 19.28 20.03
CA ALA A 23 -17.12 19.84 19.10
C ALA A 23 -15.98 18.87 18.82
N MET A 24 -15.44 18.91 17.60
CA MET A 24 -14.24 18.17 17.20
C MET A 24 -12.97 18.93 17.60
N PRO A 25 -11.83 18.24 17.82
CA PRO A 25 -10.52 18.88 18.01
C PRO A 25 -10.18 19.84 16.86
N ALA A 26 -9.50 20.96 17.19
CA ALA A 26 -9.17 22.01 16.21
C ALA A 26 -8.22 21.53 15.08
N ASN A 27 -7.45 20.47 15.32
CA ASN A 27 -6.55 19.85 14.36
C ASN A 27 -7.20 18.69 13.57
N SER A 28 -8.53 18.52 13.64
CA SER A 28 -9.21 17.46 12.91
C SER A 28 -9.18 17.73 11.41
N THR A 29 -8.71 16.77 10.63
CA THR A 29 -8.75 16.84 9.17
C THR A 29 -10.18 16.77 8.67
N VAL A 30 -10.59 17.77 7.91
CA VAL A 30 -11.90 17.78 7.23
C VAL A 30 -11.82 16.91 5.97
N ILE A 31 -12.86 16.11 5.74
CA ILE A 31 -12.93 15.28 4.53
C ILE A 31 -13.20 16.16 3.31
N GLN A 32 -12.27 16.13 2.36
CA GLN A 32 -12.33 16.85 1.10
C GLN A 32 -11.48 16.13 0.06
N GLY A 33 -12.07 15.78 -1.07
CA GLY A 33 -11.36 15.20 -2.22
C GLY A 33 -10.76 16.26 -3.14
N TYR A 34 -9.97 15.80 -4.12
CA TYR A 34 -9.32 16.67 -5.09
C TYR A 34 -10.33 17.32 -6.04
N ASP A 35 -10.16 18.62 -6.30
CA ASP A 35 -11.03 19.39 -7.19
C ASP A 35 -10.39 19.52 -8.58
N PHE A 36 -10.90 18.75 -9.55
CA PHE A 36 -10.41 18.76 -10.92
C PHE A 36 -10.66 20.07 -11.68
N ASN A 37 -11.45 21.02 -11.15
CA ASN A 37 -11.49 22.37 -11.72
C ASN A 37 -10.14 23.09 -11.59
N LYS A 38 -9.23 22.60 -10.73
CA LYS A 38 -7.85 23.09 -10.59
C LYS A 38 -6.90 22.52 -11.65
N GLY A 39 -7.38 21.66 -12.55
CA GLY A 39 -6.58 20.99 -13.58
C GLY A 39 -6.22 19.55 -13.20
N ILE A 40 -5.33 18.94 -13.99
CA ILE A 40 -4.84 17.58 -13.76
C ILE A 40 -3.42 17.68 -13.18
N ASP A 41 -3.33 17.52 -11.87
CA ASP A 41 -2.08 17.45 -11.11
C ASP A 41 -2.08 16.16 -10.28
N TYR A 42 -1.22 15.21 -10.64
CA TYR A 42 -1.18 13.89 -10.01
C TYR A 42 -0.58 13.92 -8.60
N ASP A 43 0.40 14.79 -8.34
CA ASP A 43 0.99 14.92 -7.01
C ASP A 43 -0.05 15.48 -6.05
N ALA A 44 -0.72 16.57 -6.44
CA ALA A 44 -1.79 17.15 -5.62
C ALA A 44 -3.00 16.21 -5.45
N LEU A 45 -3.31 15.39 -6.46
CA LEU A 45 -4.34 14.35 -6.36
C LEU A 45 -3.96 13.29 -5.30
N LEU A 46 -2.72 12.78 -5.34
CA LEU A 46 -2.23 11.76 -4.41
C LEU A 46 -2.04 12.30 -2.99
N GLU A 47 -1.64 13.56 -2.82
CA GLU A 47 -1.60 14.24 -1.52
C GLU A 47 -3.01 14.35 -0.90
N CYS A 48 -4.02 14.65 -1.73
CA CYS A 48 -5.41 14.78 -1.30
C CYS A 48 -6.03 13.44 -0.84
N CYS A 49 -5.38 12.31 -1.09
CA CYS A 49 -5.78 11.01 -0.53
C CYS A 49 -5.88 11.07 1.02
N MET A 50 -5.05 11.88 1.70
CA MET A 50 -5.10 12.05 3.15
C MET A 50 -6.50 12.47 3.64
N SER A 51 -7.12 13.44 2.96
CA SER A 51 -8.44 13.98 3.28
C SER A 51 -9.59 13.31 2.53
N THR A 52 -9.33 12.25 1.76
CA THR A 52 -10.37 11.55 0.98
C THR A 52 -11.11 10.48 1.80
N GLY A 53 -10.43 9.83 2.76
CA GLY A 53 -11.01 8.81 3.62
C GLY A 53 -10.76 7.36 3.16
N PHE A 54 -11.14 6.40 4.01
CA PHE A 54 -10.98 4.96 3.77
C PHE A 54 -9.54 4.57 3.39
N GLN A 55 -9.36 3.73 2.37
CA GLN A 55 -8.02 3.28 1.94
C GLN A 55 -7.17 4.39 1.33
N ALA A 56 -7.77 5.48 0.83
CA ALA A 56 -7.01 6.61 0.32
C ALA A 56 -6.21 7.28 1.46
N SER A 57 -6.83 7.47 2.63
CA SER A 57 -6.11 8.00 3.79
C SER A 57 -4.98 7.06 4.23
N HIS A 58 -5.20 5.74 4.22
CA HIS A 58 -4.13 4.77 4.52
C HIS A 58 -2.99 4.82 3.50
N PHE A 59 -3.27 5.01 2.21
CA PHE A 59 -2.24 5.19 1.20
C PHE A 59 -1.37 6.42 1.49
N SER A 60 -1.99 7.56 1.80
CA SER A 60 -1.24 8.78 2.12
C SER A 60 -0.41 8.64 3.39
N GLN A 61 -0.95 7.98 4.42
CA GLN A 61 -0.20 7.62 5.63
C GLN A 61 1.00 6.72 5.31
N ALA A 62 0.84 5.71 4.44
CA ALA A 62 1.95 4.85 4.02
C ALA A 62 3.05 5.62 3.28
N VAL A 63 2.68 6.61 2.45
CA VAL A 63 3.66 7.51 1.80
C VAL A 63 4.46 8.30 2.85
N GLN A 64 3.80 8.85 3.87
CA GLN A 64 4.47 9.57 4.96
C GLN A 64 5.44 8.68 5.73
N GLU A 65 5.03 7.47 6.08
CA GLU A 65 5.87 6.52 6.81
C GLU A 65 7.09 6.07 5.99
N ILE A 66 6.93 5.76 4.70
CA ILE A 66 8.06 5.38 3.84
C ILE A 66 9.04 6.55 3.68
N ASN A 67 8.54 7.78 3.49
CA ASN A 67 9.40 8.96 3.42
C ASN A 67 10.13 9.23 4.75
N ALA A 68 9.49 8.97 5.89
CA ALA A 68 10.13 9.05 7.20
C ALA A 68 11.26 8.01 7.34
N MET A 69 11.04 6.77 6.88
CA MET A 69 12.09 5.73 6.86
C MET A 69 13.28 6.14 5.98
N LEU A 70 13.02 6.66 4.78
CA LEU A 70 14.08 7.11 3.86
C LEU A 70 14.85 8.30 4.44
N THR A 71 14.15 9.27 5.03
CA THR A 71 14.79 10.42 5.71
C THR A 71 15.67 9.93 6.86
N ALA A 72 15.13 9.09 7.74
CA ALA A 72 15.86 8.52 8.86
C ALA A 72 17.04 7.63 8.42
N ARG A 73 16.98 7.03 7.23
CA ARG A 73 18.08 6.22 6.67
C ARG A 73 19.31 7.06 6.35
N ASP A 74 19.12 8.30 5.92
CA ASP A 74 20.18 9.22 5.50
C ASP A 74 20.79 10.02 6.68
N GLU A 75 20.23 9.89 7.88
CA GLU A 75 20.75 10.54 9.08
C GLU A 75 22.08 9.91 9.55
N GLN A 76 22.90 10.71 10.23
CA GLN A 76 24.06 10.22 10.94
C GLN A 76 23.63 9.55 12.25
N PHE A 77 24.33 8.48 12.64
CA PHE A 77 24.06 7.76 13.88
C PHE A 77 25.36 7.32 14.55
N GLU A 78 25.30 7.10 15.87
CA GLU A 78 26.43 6.66 16.67
C GLU A 78 26.54 5.13 16.72
N GLY A 79 27.76 4.61 16.87
CA GLY A 79 28.04 3.19 17.05
C GLY A 79 28.66 2.50 15.84
N ASP A 80 28.50 1.17 15.75
CA ASP A 80 29.06 0.38 14.65
C ASP A 80 28.29 0.65 13.35
N HIS A 81 29.03 0.93 12.29
CA HIS A 81 28.54 1.27 10.95
C HIS A 81 28.59 0.07 9.99
N MET A 82 28.89 -1.13 10.49
CA MET A 82 28.93 -2.36 9.69
C MET A 82 27.90 -3.36 10.19
N LEU A 83 27.28 -4.09 9.25
CA LEU A 83 26.48 -5.27 9.56
C LEU A 83 27.35 -6.53 9.41
N PRO A 84 27.11 -7.56 10.23
CA PRO A 84 27.91 -8.78 10.21
C PRO A 84 27.72 -9.63 8.95
N TYR A 85 26.62 -9.46 8.21
CA TYR A 85 26.35 -10.18 6.97
C TYR A 85 25.52 -9.33 5.99
N PRO A 86 25.78 -9.43 4.67
CA PRO A 86 27.00 -9.98 4.08
C PRO A 86 28.25 -9.23 4.54
N GLU A 87 29.41 -9.86 4.46
CA GLU A 87 30.67 -9.24 4.84
C GLU A 87 30.85 -7.92 4.07
N GLY A 88 31.17 -6.83 4.77
CA GLY A 88 31.31 -5.51 4.17
C GLY A 88 30.01 -4.71 4.00
N LYS A 89 28.85 -5.21 4.44
CA LYS A 89 27.60 -4.44 4.38
C LYS A 89 27.64 -3.23 5.33
N GLN A 90 27.51 -2.04 4.77
CA GLN A 90 27.36 -0.81 5.55
C GLN A 90 25.99 -0.75 6.22
N LYS A 91 25.98 -0.32 7.48
CA LYS A 91 24.79 -0.05 8.26
C LYS A 91 24.38 1.41 8.08
N ARG A 92 23.07 1.63 7.93
CA ARG A 92 22.44 2.95 7.90
C ARG A 92 21.70 3.21 9.22
N ALA A 93 21.33 4.45 9.47
CA ALA A 93 20.58 4.83 10.68
C ALA A 93 19.21 4.13 10.78
N CYS A 94 18.55 3.91 9.64
CA CYS A 94 17.36 3.08 9.51
C CYS A 94 17.64 1.88 8.59
N THR A 95 17.39 0.65 9.06
CA THR A 95 17.51 -0.56 8.24
C THR A 95 16.16 -0.93 7.66
N ILE A 96 16.00 -0.89 6.34
CA ILE A 96 14.71 -1.13 5.67
C ILE A 96 14.63 -2.57 5.18
N PHE A 97 13.61 -3.29 5.67
CA PHE A 97 13.29 -4.66 5.25
C PHE A 97 12.13 -4.64 4.26
N LEU A 98 12.37 -5.10 3.04
CA LEU A 98 11.36 -5.22 1.99
C LEU A 98 10.88 -6.68 1.87
N GLY A 99 9.61 -6.92 2.19
CA GLY A 99 8.97 -8.22 2.03
C GLY A 99 7.98 -8.21 0.86
N TYR A 100 8.04 -9.21 -0.02
CA TYR A 100 7.06 -9.39 -1.09
C TYR A 100 6.81 -10.86 -1.43
N THR A 101 5.58 -11.16 -1.86
CA THR A 101 5.16 -12.48 -2.32
C THR A 101 5.56 -12.73 -3.77
N SER A 102 5.66 -14.00 -4.18
CA SER A 102 6.12 -14.40 -5.52
C SER A 102 5.29 -13.81 -6.66
N ASN A 103 3.96 -13.71 -6.49
CA ASN A 103 3.08 -13.17 -7.52
C ASN A 103 3.39 -11.70 -7.87
N LEU A 104 3.97 -10.92 -6.94
CA LEU A 104 4.41 -9.55 -7.24
C LEU A 104 5.58 -9.53 -8.22
N VAL A 105 6.47 -10.53 -8.18
CA VAL A 105 7.55 -10.70 -9.17
C VAL A 105 7.03 -11.25 -10.49
N THR A 106 6.02 -12.13 -10.46
CA THR A 106 5.31 -12.56 -11.68
C THR A 106 4.62 -11.38 -12.37
N SER A 107 4.11 -10.40 -11.61
CA SER A 107 3.52 -9.16 -12.15
C SER A 107 4.57 -8.16 -12.66
N GLY A 108 4.12 -7.00 -13.13
CA GLY A 108 4.98 -5.86 -13.47
C GLY A 108 5.53 -5.08 -12.27
N VAL A 109 5.16 -5.44 -11.03
CA VAL A 109 5.73 -4.82 -9.82
C VAL A 109 7.21 -5.17 -9.67
N ARG A 110 7.69 -6.25 -10.30
CA ARG A 110 9.10 -6.62 -10.41
C ARG A 110 10.00 -5.44 -10.77
N GLU A 111 9.65 -4.66 -11.80
CA GLU A 111 10.48 -3.54 -12.25
C GLU A 111 10.62 -2.44 -11.19
N ASN A 112 9.57 -2.23 -10.38
CA ASN A 112 9.59 -1.31 -9.24
C ASN A 112 10.48 -1.84 -8.11
N ILE A 113 10.38 -3.13 -7.78
CA ILE A 113 11.25 -3.76 -6.77
C ILE A 113 12.71 -3.67 -7.24
N ARG A 114 13.00 -4.02 -8.50
CA ARG A 114 14.34 -3.90 -9.09
C ARG A 114 14.85 -2.46 -8.98
N TYR A 115 14.03 -1.44 -9.23
CA TYR A 115 14.42 -0.04 -9.03
C TYR A 115 14.88 0.22 -7.58
N LEU A 116 14.09 -0.19 -6.58
CA LEU A 116 14.44 0.02 -5.17
C LEU A 116 15.77 -0.65 -4.79
N VAL A 117 16.02 -1.86 -5.30
CA VAL A 117 17.24 -2.62 -5.01
C VAL A 117 18.45 -2.09 -5.76
N GLU A 118 18.30 -1.74 -7.04
CA GLU A 118 19.36 -1.19 -7.88
C GLU A 118 19.91 0.13 -7.33
N HIS A 119 19.05 0.93 -6.71
CA HIS A 119 19.41 2.23 -6.13
C HIS A 119 19.74 2.17 -4.62
N ASP A 120 19.97 0.98 -4.05
CA ASP A 120 20.32 0.79 -2.62
C ASP A 120 19.35 1.49 -1.65
N LEU A 121 18.05 1.47 -1.95
CA LEU A 121 17.00 2.08 -1.11
C LEU A 121 16.47 1.14 -0.02
N VAL A 122 16.84 -0.14 -0.06
CA VAL A 122 16.44 -1.16 0.91
C VAL A 122 17.64 -2.01 1.33
N ASP A 123 17.64 -2.50 2.56
CA ASP A 123 18.81 -3.15 3.14
C ASP A 123 18.71 -4.67 3.22
N CYS A 124 17.49 -5.19 3.31
CA CYS A 124 17.22 -6.62 3.39
C CYS A 124 15.94 -6.96 2.62
N ILE A 125 15.94 -8.12 1.95
CA ILE A 125 14.80 -8.62 1.19
C ILE A 125 14.38 -9.97 1.75
N VAL A 126 13.07 -10.16 1.90
CA VAL A 126 12.48 -11.46 2.21
C VAL A 126 11.42 -11.78 1.16
N THR A 127 11.59 -12.90 0.47
CA THR A 127 10.62 -13.40 -0.51
C THR A 127 10.58 -14.93 -0.51
N SER A 128 9.59 -15.50 -1.18
CA SER A 128 9.47 -16.95 -1.38
C SER A 128 10.32 -17.43 -2.58
N ALA A 129 10.47 -18.75 -2.74
CA ALA A 129 11.20 -19.33 -3.87
C ALA A 129 10.72 -18.79 -5.23
N GLY A 130 9.40 -18.67 -5.40
CA GLY A 130 8.77 -18.09 -6.59
C GLY A 130 9.23 -16.67 -6.90
N GLY A 131 9.50 -15.85 -5.88
CA GLY A 131 9.99 -14.48 -6.08
C GLY A 131 11.42 -14.42 -6.61
N VAL A 132 12.23 -15.45 -6.34
CA VAL A 132 13.61 -15.54 -6.87
C VAL A 132 13.60 -16.17 -8.26
N GLU A 133 12.92 -17.30 -8.44
CA GLU A 133 12.97 -18.03 -9.71
C GLU A 133 12.30 -17.26 -10.86
N GLU A 134 11.16 -16.60 -10.62
CA GLU A 134 10.44 -15.84 -11.66
C GLU A 134 11.21 -14.60 -12.12
N ASP A 135 11.99 -13.97 -11.24
CA ASP A 135 12.88 -12.87 -11.62
C ASP A 135 13.95 -13.35 -12.62
N LEU A 136 14.57 -14.50 -12.33
CA LEU A 136 15.59 -15.10 -13.19
C LEU A 136 15.00 -15.62 -14.51
N ILE A 137 13.82 -16.26 -14.46
CA ILE A 137 13.11 -16.77 -15.64
C ILE A 137 12.77 -15.62 -16.60
N LYS A 138 12.36 -14.45 -16.07
CA LYS A 138 12.03 -13.27 -16.89
C LYS A 138 13.21 -12.70 -17.67
N CYS A 139 14.44 -13.00 -17.29
CA CYS A 139 15.63 -12.68 -18.08
C CYS A 139 15.82 -13.63 -19.28
N LEU A 140 15.19 -14.81 -19.25
CA LEU A 140 15.28 -15.83 -20.30
C LEU A 140 14.08 -15.79 -21.25
N ALA A 141 12.88 -15.59 -20.72
CA ALA A 141 11.64 -15.55 -21.49
C ALA A 141 10.59 -14.66 -20.81
N PRO A 142 9.72 -13.98 -21.58
CA PRO A 142 8.66 -13.15 -21.02
C PRO A 142 7.50 -13.97 -20.47
N SER A 143 6.75 -13.37 -19.54
CA SER A 143 5.41 -13.80 -19.12
C SER A 143 4.35 -13.00 -19.88
N TYR A 144 3.15 -13.55 -20.05
CA TYR A 144 2.08 -12.94 -20.84
C TYR A 144 0.82 -12.72 -20.03
N LEU A 145 0.07 -11.66 -20.35
CA LEU A 145 -1.23 -11.37 -19.75
C LEU A 145 -2.27 -12.39 -20.23
N GLY A 146 -2.96 -13.02 -19.28
CA GLY A 146 -4.07 -13.95 -19.53
C GLY A 146 -5.36 -13.48 -18.87
N SER A 147 -6.26 -14.42 -18.58
CA SER A 147 -7.51 -14.17 -17.84
C SER A 147 -7.73 -15.18 -16.71
N PHE A 148 -8.45 -14.76 -15.68
CA PHE A 148 -8.80 -15.57 -14.51
C PHE A 148 -9.79 -16.71 -14.83
N ASP A 149 -10.51 -16.63 -15.94
CA ASP A 149 -11.53 -17.59 -16.35
C ASP A 149 -11.04 -18.62 -17.38
N LEU A 150 -9.76 -18.61 -17.75
CA LEU A 150 -9.18 -19.59 -18.67
C LEU A 150 -9.25 -21.02 -18.09
N ASP A 151 -9.76 -21.95 -18.91
CA ASP A 151 -9.93 -23.36 -18.53
C ASP A 151 -8.58 -24.06 -18.30
N GLY A 152 -8.40 -24.60 -17.10
CA GLY A 152 -7.16 -25.26 -16.68
C GLY A 152 -6.84 -26.52 -17.49
N ARG A 153 -7.85 -27.25 -17.99
CA ARG A 153 -7.61 -28.45 -18.82
C ARG A 153 -6.98 -28.06 -20.15
N THR A 154 -7.51 -27.04 -20.80
CA THR A 154 -7.01 -26.51 -22.07
C THR A 154 -5.58 -25.97 -21.91
N LEU A 155 -5.35 -25.13 -20.89
CA LEU A 155 -4.01 -24.60 -20.60
C LEU A 155 -2.98 -25.71 -20.36
N ARG A 156 -3.34 -26.72 -19.57
CA ARG A 156 -2.44 -27.85 -19.28
C ARG A 156 -2.13 -28.67 -20.52
N ARG A 157 -3.12 -28.91 -21.40
CA ARG A 157 -2.92 -29.59 -22.68
C ARG A 157 -1.92 -28.85 -23.56
N ASP A 158 -1.96 -27.51 -23.52
CA ASP A 158 -1.16 -26.65 -24.38
C ASP A 158 0.18 -26.24 -23.72
N GLY A 159 0.50 -26.77 -22.53
CA GLY A 159 1.77 -26.52 -21.83
C GLY A 159 1.87 -25.13 -21.18
N LEU A 160 0.75 -24.46 -20.96
CA LEU A 160 0.69 -23.11 -20.39
C LEU A 160 0.41 -23.17 -18.88
N ASN A 161 1.34 -22.65 -18.08
CA ASN A 161 1.13 -22.48 -16.65
C ASN A 161 0.47 -21.11 -16.40
N ARG A 162 -0.57 -21.09 -15.57
CA ARG A 162 -1.28 -19.87 -15.19
C ARG A 162 -0.95 -19.49 -13.76
N LEU A 163 -0.56 -18.23 -13.59
CA LEU A 163 -0.28 -17.58 -12.32
C LEU A 163 -1.26 -16.41 -12.16
N PHE A 164 -1.75 -16.20 -10.94
CA PHE A 164 -2.77 -15.21 -10.60
C PHE A 164 -2.19 -13.97 -9.95
#